data_AF-A0A3D0RNX2-F1
#
_entry.id   AF-A0A3D0RNX2-F1
#
_cell.length_a   1.000
_cell.length_b   1.000
_cell.length_c   1.000
_cell.angle_alpha   90.00
_cell.angle_beta   90.00
_cell.angle_gamma   90.00
#
_symmetry.space_group_name_H-M   'P 1'
#
loop_
_entity.id
_entity.type
_entity.pdbx_description
1 polymer ?
#
loop_
_entity_poly.entity_id
_entity_poly.type
_entity_poly.pdbx_seq_one_letter_code
_entity_poly.pdbx_strand_id
1 'polypeptide(L)'
;TSGYCFPLRSGFNVYGVLLFAHPEPDYFNADRIKLLDIIGRQSVIAIQNARLYQDLVEEKERMAEVYEEARKKLARDLHDGPTQSVAAMAMRLNITKRMLSKDVKAASDEVTKLEELAHRTTKEIRHMLFTLRPLILESQGLAAAIQAMADKMMETYSQKVVVDIEERATQQLEMGKQGVIFYIVEEAVNNARKHASAETIAVKLRQVDTGVVLLEIIDNGVGFDVQSVTQNYDKRSSSSLGMVNLRERAELVNGYFQIESKPKKGTKIQVYIPLTEEAADRLHHARRK
;
A
#
# COMPACT_ATOMS: atom_id res chain seq x y z
N THR A 1 26.07 -60.87 -13.47
CA THR A 1 25.86 -59.45 -13.17
C THR A 1 24.62 -59.30 -12.34
N SER A 2 24.75 -58.67 -11.17
CA SER A 2 23.64 -58.26 -10.31
C SER A 2 23.40 -56.76 -10.44
N GLY A 3 22.20 -56.30 -10.08
CA GLY A 3 21.84 -54.89 -10.11
C GLY A 3 20.91 -54.52 -8.96
N TYR A 4 21.06 -53.30 -8.44
CA TYR A 4 20.19 -52.71 -7.44
C TYR A 4 19.68 -51.36 -7.95
N CYS A 5 18.39 -51.11 -7.74
CA CYS A 5 17.68 -49.97 -8.28
C CYS A 5 16.99 -49.22 -7.14
N PHE A 6 17.31 -47.93 -7.01
CA PHE A 6 16.74 -47.07 -5.99
C PHE A 6 15.94 -45.92 -6.64
N PRO A 7 14.64 -45.77 -6.34
CA PRO A 7 13.83 -44.68 -6.89
C PRO A 7 14.14 -43.36 -6.19
N LEU A 8 14.55 -42.34 -6.95
CA LEU A 8 14.71 -40.98 -6.46
C LEU A 8 13.34 -40.31 -6.42
N ARG A 9 12.60 -40.45 -5.31
CA ARG A 9 11.26 -39.85 -5.15
C ARG A 9 11.07 -39.23 -3.76
N SER A 10 10.31 -38.14 -3.70
CA SER A 10 9.88 -37.48 -2.47
C SER A 10 8.39 -37.13 -2.59
N GLY A 11 7.55 -37.71 -1.71
CA GLY A 11 6.09 -37.60 -1.84
C GLY A 11 5.59 -38.11 -3.20
N PHE A 12 4.89 -37.25 -3.94
CA PHE A 12 4.40 -37.52 -5.30
C PHE A 12 5.41 -37.17 -6.41
N ASN A 13 6.53 -36.54 -6.07
CA ASN A 13 7.52 -36.09 -7.05
C ASN A 13 8.56 -37.19 -7.31
N VAL A 14 8.74 -37.55 -8.59
CA VAL A 14 9.77 -38.49 -9.04
C VAL A 14 10.86 -37.70 -9.76
N TYR A 15 12.07 -37.77 -9.23
CA TYR A 15 13.26 -37.10 -9.78
C TYR A 15 14.07 -38.03 -10.70
N GLY A 16 13.89 -39.35 -10.57
CA GLY A 16 14.56 -40.34 -11.41
C GLY A 16 14.84 -41.65 -10.69
N VAL A 17 15.91 -42.32 -11.09
CA VAL A 17 16.32 -43.62 -10.56
C VAL A 17 17.84 -43.71 -10.47
N LEU A 18 18.36 -44.25 -9.37
CA LEU A 18 19.76 -44.61 -9.20
C LEU A 18 19.91 -46.10 -9.48
N LEU A 19 20.73 -46.45 -10.47
CA LEU A 19 21.04 -47.83 -10.82
C LEU A 19 22.48 -48.15 -10.40
N PHE A 20 22.63 -49.20 -9.60
CA PHE A 20 23.90 -49.77 -9.22
C PHE A 20 24.03 -51.14 -9.89
N ALA A 21 25.16 -51.43 -10.51
CA ALA A 21 25.41 -52.71 -11.18
C ALA A 21 26.77 -53.27 -10.77
N HIS A 22 26.85 -54.60 -10.59
CA HIS A 22 28.10 -55.28 -10.26
C HIS A 22 28.19 -56.64 -10.97
N PRO A 23 29.36 -57.08 -11.46
CA PRO A 23 29.50 -58.35 -12.18
C PRO A 23 29.14 -59.58 -11.34
N GLU A 24 29.44 -59.57 -10.03
CA GLU A 24 29.15 -60.69 -9.10
C GLU A 24 27.64 -60.86 -8.82
N PRO A 25 27.08 -62.10 -8.85
CA PRO A 25 25.65 -62.36 -8.65
C PRO A 25 25.08 -61.96 -7.28
N ASP A 26 25.85 -62.09 -6.20
CA ASP A 26 25.39 -61.85 -4.82
C ASP A 26 26.00 -60.59 -4.19
N TYR A 27 26.45 -59.66 -5.03
CA TYR A 27 27.13 -58.46 -4.56
C TYR A 27 26.24 -57.57 -3.68
N PHE A 28 24.94 -57.47 -3.99
CA PHE A 28 23.99 -56.62 -3.27
C PHE A 28 23.29 -57.38 -2.13
N ASN A 29 24.03 -57.69 -1.08
CA ASN A 29 23.47 -58.25 0.15
C ASN A 29 22.71 -57.21 0.99
N ALA A 30 22.03 -57.65 2.05
CA ALA A 30 21.15 -56.80 2.87
C ALA A 30 21.86 -55.57 3.47
N ASP A 31 23.12 -55.69 3.91
CA ASP A 31 23.86 -54.59 4.52
C ASP A 31 24.31 -53.56 3.47
N ARG A 32 24.73 -54.01 2.29
CA ARG A 32 25.07 -53.13 1.17
C ARG A 32 23.84 -52.42 0.62
N ILE A 33 22.70 -53.12 0.50
CA ILE A 33 21.42 -52.52 0.11
C ILE A 33 21.03 -51.40 1.10
N LYS A 34 21.14 -51.63 2.42
CA LYS A 34 20.86 -50.59 3.43
C LYS A 34 21.77 -49.36 3.27
N LEU A 35 23.05 -49.55 3.01
CA LEU A 35 23.98 -48.44 2.80
C LEU A 35 23.64 -47.64 1.53
N LEU A 36 23.31 -48.35 0.44
CA LEU A 36 22.86 -47.72 -0.81
C LEU A 36 21.50 -47.02 -0.65
N ASP A 37 20.60 -47.51 0.20
CA ASP A 37 19.33 -46.85 0.55
C ASP A 37 19.57 -45.50 1.25
N ILE A 38 20.51 -45.45 2.20
CA ILE A 38 20.90 -44.21 2.90
C ILE A 38 21.46 -43.19 1.90
N ILE A 39 22.37 -43.62 1.03
CA ILE A 39 22.95 -42.75 -0.01
C ILE A 39 21.85 -42.27 -0.96
N GLY A 40 20.99 -43.16 -1.43
CA GLY A 40 19.87 -42.83 -2.30
C GLY A 40 18.94 -41.78 -1.69
N ARG A 41 18.57 -41.92 -0.40
CA ARG A 41 17.76 -40.94 0.32
C ARG A 41 18.47 -39.58 0.47
N GLN A 42 19.76 -39.57 0.79
CA GLN A 42 20.54 -38.33 0.87
C GLN A 42 20.63 -37.64 -0.49
N SER A 43 20.78 -38.39 -1.58
CA SER A 43 20.72 -37.86 -2.94
C SER A 43 19.37 -37.21 -3.26
N VAL A 44 18.25 -37.81 -2.84
CA VAL A 44 16.91 -37.19 -2.99
C VAL A 44 16.84 -35.83 -2.28
N ILE A 45 17.31 -35.74 -1.04
CA ILE A 45 17.30 -34.49 -0.27
C ILE A 45 18.19 -33.43 -0.94
N ALA A 46 19.40 -33.80 -1.38
CA ALA A 46 20.31 -32.89 -2.05
C ALA A 46 19.73 -32.36 -3.37
N ILE A 47 19.10 -33.23 -4.18
CA ILE A 47 18.42 -32.84 -5.43
C ILE A 47 17.25 -31.89 -5.12
N GLN A 48 16.44 -32.20 -4.10
CA GLN A 48 15.32 -31.36 -3.68
C GLN A 48 15.80 -29.98 -3.22
N ASN A 49 16.85 -29.92 -2.40
CA ASN A 49 17.42 -28.66 -1.95
C ASN A 49 17.97 -27.84 -3.12
N ALA A 50 18.74 -28.45 -4.02
CA ALA A 50 19.27 -27.77 -5.20
C ALA A 50 18.16 -27.16 -6.06
N ARG A 51 17.04 -27.90 -6.24
CA ARG A 51 15.89 -27.42 -6.99
C ARG A 51 15.16 -26.27 -6.29
N LEU A 52 14.93 -26.37 -4.97
CA LEU A 52 14.35 -25.28 -4.20
C LEU A 52 15.19 -24.01 -4.25
N TYR A 53 16.52 -24.14 -4.22
CA TYR A 53 17.43 -23.01 -4.38
C TYR A 53 17.34 -22.40 -5.78
N GLN A 54 17.24 -23.22 -6.84
CA GLN A 54 17.04 -22.73 -8.20
C GLN A 54 15.72 -21.99 -8.34
N ASP A 55 14.61 -22.59 -7.89
CA ASP A 55 13.29 -21.98 -7.94
C ASP A 55 13.27 -20.63 -7.19
N LEU A 56 13.94 -20.55 -6.04
CA LEU A 56 14.10 -19.30 -5.28
C LEU A 56 14.89 -18.23 -6.04
N VAL A 57 15.97 -18.61 -6.72
CA VAL A 57 16.79 -17.68 -7.52
C VAL A 57 16.00 -17.16 -8.71
N GLU A 58 15.31 -18.04 -9.43
CA GLU A 58 14.46 -17.67 -10.57
C GLU A 58 13.32 -16.72 -10.16
N GLU A 59 12.65 -17.01 -9.04
CA GLU A 59 11.58 -16.15 -8.55
C GLU A 59 12.12 -14.79 -8.11
N LYS A 60 13.30 -14.76 -7.48
CA LYS A 60 13.98 -13.50 -7.10
C LYS A 60 14.32 -12.66 -8.34
N GLU A 61 14.86 -13.26 -9.38
CA GLU A 61 15.17 -12.57 -10.64
C GLU A 61 13.91 -12.03 -11.31
N ARG A 62 12.85 -12.84 -11.37
CA ARG A 62 11.54 -12.42 -11.88
C ARG A 62 10.98 -11.24 -11.10
N MET A 63 11.03 -11.26 -9.77
CA MET A 63 10.58 -10.14 -8.94
C MET A 63 11.40 -8.87 -9.18
N ALA A 64 12.71 -8.99 -9.38
CA ALA A 64 13.58 -7.86 -9.69
C ALA A 64 13.25 -7.23 -11.05
N GLU A 65 12.97 -8.05 -12.07
CA GLU A 65 12.54 -7.59 -13.39
C GLU A 65 11.20 -6.85 -13.33
N VAL A 66 10.20 -7.44 -12.66
CA VAL A 66 8.88 -6.83 -12.44
C VAL A 66 9.02 -5.48 -11.72
N TYR A 67 9.88 -5.42 -10.70
CA TYR A 67 10.15 -4.18 -9.97
C TYR A 67 10.80 -3.10 -10.85
N GLU A 68 11.82 -3.45 -11.62
CA GLU A 68 12.49 -2.50 -12.52
C GLU A 68 11.56 -2.02 -13.64
N GLU A 69 10.69 -2.88 -14.17
CA GLU A 69 9.69 -2.49 -15.15
C GLU A 69 8.65 -1.53 -14.55
N ALA A 70 8.15 -1.83 -13.35
CA ALA A 70 7.23 -0.94 -12.62
C ALA A 70 7.89 0.42 -12.31
N ARG A 71 9.15 0.42 -11.90
CA ARG A 71 9.93 1.64 -11.64
C ARG A 71 10.15 2.47 -12.91
N LYS A 72 10.50 1.84 -14.03
CA LYS A 72 10.65 2.53 -15.33
C LYS A 72 9.33 3.07 -15.85
N LYS A 73 8.23 2.32 -15.68
CA LYS A 73 6.88 2.78 -16.02
C LYS A 73 6.51 4.01 -15.20
N LEU A 74 6.74 3.97 -13.88
CA LEU A 74 6.53 5.14 -13.02
C LEU A 74 7.36 6.35 -13.46
N ALA A 75 8.65 6.16 -13.75
CA ALA A 75 9.50 7.26 -14.19
C ALA A 75 8.97 7.92 -15.48
N ARG A 76 8.44 7.12 -16.43
CA ARG A 76 7.80 7.62 -17.65
C ARG A 76 6.49 8.35 -17.36
N ASP A 77 5.60 7.76 -16.56
CA ASP A 77 4.30 8.36 -16.20
C ASP A 77 4.48 9.70 -15.47
N LEU A 78 5.50 9.81 -14.60
CA LEU A 78 5.87 11.06 -13.91
C LEU A 78 6.48 12.12 -14.83
N HIS A 79 7.25 11.68 -15.83
CA HIS A 79 7.89 12.57 -16.78
C HIS A 79 6.87 13.14 -17.79
N ASP A 80 6.01 12.30 -18.34
CA ASP A 80 5.18 12.67 -19.49
C ASP A 80 3.95 13.50 -19.12
N GLY A 81 3.39 13.37 -17.91
CA GLY A 81 2.24 14.19 -17.47
C GLY A 81 2.62 15.35 -16.55
N PRO A 82 3.03 15.07 -15.30
CA PRO A 82 3.27 16.09 -14.27
C PRO A 82 4.38 17.07 -14.61
N THR A 83 5.53 16.55 -15.09
CA THR A 83 6.71 17.38 -15.35
C THR A 83 6.47 18.32 -16.53
N GLN A 84 5.83 17.85 -17.59
CA GLN A 84 5.42 18.68 -18.73
C GLN A 84 4.40 19.75 -18.33
N SER A 85 3.41 19.39 -17.49
CA SER A 85 2.40 20.32 -17.00
C SER A 85 3.02 21.44 -16.15
N VAL A 86 3.98 21.12 -15.28
CA VAL A 86 4.72 22.10 -14.48
C VAL A 86 5.56 23.03 -15.37
N ALA A 87 6.22 22.49 -16.41
CA ALA A 87 6.96 23.31 -17.37
C ALA A 87 6.03 24.27 -18.13
N ALA A 88 4.85 23.79 -18.57
CA ALA A 88 3.85 24.62 -19.22
C ALA A 88 3.33 25.73 -18.29
N MET A 89 3.08 25.43 -17.01
CA MET A 89 2.70 26.44 -16.01
C MET A 89 3.79 27.50 -15.85
N ALA A 90 5.07 27.12 -15.75
CA ALA A 90 6.18 28.06 -15.61
C ALA A 90 6.30 28.99 -16.83
N MET A 91 6.11 28.46 -18.04
CA MET A 91 6.12 29.25 -19.28
C MET A 91 4.95 30.24 -19.33
N ARG A 92 3.73 29.77 -19.03
CA ARG A 92 2.52 30.60 -19.01
C ARG A 92 2.60 31.70 -17.96
N LEU A 93 3.15 31.42 -16.77
CA LEU A 93 3.36 32.43 -15.73
C LEU A 93 4.29 33.56 -16.20
N ASN A 94 5.34 33.26 -16.97
CA ASN A 94 6.20 34.29 -17.56
C ASN A 94 5.47 35.16 -18.58
N ILE A 95 4.55 34.58 -19.36
CA ILE A 95 3.70 35.31 -20.30
C ILE A 95 2.73 36.22 -19.53
N THR A 96 2.05 35.69 -18.50
CA THR A 96 1.15 36.45 -17.63
C THR A 96 1.85 37.66 -17.01
N LYS A 97 3.09 37.51 -16.52
CA LYS A 97 3.89 38.63 -15.99
C LYS A 97 4.11 39.75 -17.01
N ARG A 98 4.31 39.41 -18.29
CA ARG A 98 4.47 40.41 -19.37
C ARG A 98 3.15 41.06 -19.79
N MET A 99 2.02 40.36 -19.59
CA MET A 99 0.68 40.88 -19.90
C MET A 99 0.19 41.91 -18.88
N LEU A 100 0.62 41.80 -17.61
CA LEU A 100 0.22 42.73 -16.54
C LEU A 100 0.46 44.22 -16.86
N SER A 101 1.49 44.54 -17.65
CA SER A 101 1.81 45.92 -18.05
C SER A 101 1.05 46.41 -19.29
N LYS A 102 0.34 45.52 -20.00
CA LYS A 102 -0.34 45.82 -21.27
C LYS A 102 -1.86 45.67 -21.19
N ASP A 103 -2.32 44.59 -20.56
CA ASP A 103 -3.73 44.26 -20.42
C ASP A 103 -3.95 43.44 -19.13
N VAL A 104 -4.42 44.14 -18.10
CA VAL A 104 -4.67 43.56 -16.77
C VAL A 104 -5.80 42.52 -16.83
N LYS A 105 -6.81 42.72 -17.69
CA LYS A 105 -7.95 41.82 -17.79
C LYS A 105 -7.54 40.50 -18.42
N ALA A 106 -6.80 40.55 -19.53
CA ALA A 106 -6.26 39.36 -20.17
C ALA A 106 -5.23 38.63 -19.26
N ALA A 107 -4.45 39.36 -18.46
CA ALA A 107 -3.58 38.75 -17.46
C ALA A 107 -4.37 38.03 -16.37
N SER A 108 -5.47 38.62 -15.88
CA SER A 108 -6.34 38.00 -14.88
C SER A 108 -6.97 36.69 -15.40
N ASP A 109 -7.45 36.67 -16.65
CA ASP A 109 -8.02 35.46 -17.26
C ASP A 109 -6.97 34.33 -17.39
N GLU A 110 -5.72 34.69 -17.68
CA GLU A 110 -4.62 33.73 -17.78
C GLU A 110 -4.21 33.16 -16.42
N VAL A 111 -4.30 33.95 -15.33
CA VAL A 111 -4.12 33.45 -13.95
C VAL A 111 -5.17 32.41 -13.60
N THR A 112 -6.44 32.64 -13.93
CA THR A 112 -7.52 31.65 -13.69
C THR A 112 -7.24 30.32 -14.40
N LYS A 113 -6.81 30.38 -15.67
CA LYS A 113 -6.45 29.18 -16.43
C LYS A 113 -5.19 28.48 -15.90
N LEU A 114 -4.26 29.22 -15.31
CA LEU A 114 -3.10 28.67 -14.60
C LEU A 114 -3.52 27.92 -13.33
N GLU A 115 -4.46 28.47 -12.55
CA GLU A 115 -5.02 27.77 -11.38
C GLU A 115 -5.72 26.46 -11.79
N GLU A 116 -6.55 26.49 -12.84
CA GLU A 116 -7.23 25.29 -13.34
C GLU A 116 -6.26 24.20 -13.81
N LEU A 117 -5.14 24.60 -14.46
CA LEU A 117 -4.10 23.67 -14.87
C LEU A 117 -3.38 23.09 -13.64
N ALA A 118 -3.03 23.92 -12.64
CA ALA A 118 -2.42 23.47 -11.40
C ALA A 118 -3.29 22.46 -10.64
N HIS A 119 -4.60 22.70 -10.55
CA HIS A 119 -5.54 21.78 -9.92
C HIS A 119 -5.68 20.45 -10.66
N ARG A 120 -5.76 20.48 -12.00
CA ARG A 120 -5.79 19.26 -12.81
C ARG A 120 -4.53 18.43 -12.65
N THR A 121 -3.35 19.06 -12.77
CA THR A 121 -2.06 18.38 -12.58
C THR A 121 -1.92 17.82 -11.16
N THR A 122 -2.39 18.54 -10.14
CA THR A 122 -2.39 18.02 -8.76
C THR A 122 -3.29 16.78 -8.63
N LYS A 123 -4.46 16.77 -9.27
CA LYS A 123 -5.38 15.63 -9.28
C LYS A 123 -4.76 14.43 -10.01
N GLU A 124 -4.07 14.66 -11.13
CA GLU A 124 -3.36 13.63 -11.91
C GLU A 124 -2.20 13.03 -11.13
N ILE A 125 -1.34 13.86 -10.53
CA ILE A 125 -0.25 13.40 -9.64
C ILE A 125 -0.83 12.56 -8.51
N ARG A 126 -1.90 13.03 -7.88
CA ARG A 126 -2.55 12.30 -6.80
C ARG A 126 -3.09 10.95 -7.27
N HIS A 127 -3.74 10.91 -8.44
CA HIS A 127 -4.21 9.67 -9.08
C HIS A 127 -3.07 8.68 -9.37
N MET A 128 -1.95 9.14 -9.92
CA MET A 128 -0.77 8.31 -10.16
C MET A 128 -0.14 7.79 -8.86
N LEU A 129 -0.07 8.62 -7.82
CA LEU A 129 0.40 8.19 -6.49
C LEU A 129 -0.50 7.11 -5.87
N PHE A 130 -1.80 7.08 -6.17
CA PHE A 130 -2.70 6.01 -5.71
C PHE A 130 -2.46 4.67 -6.40
N THR A 131 -2.01 4.66 -7.65
CA THR A 131 -1.70 3.43 -8.40
C THR A 131 -0.39 2.80 -7.93
N LEU A 132 0.47 3.56 -7.25
CA LEU A 132 1.74 3.11 -6.66
C LEU A 132 1.54 2.55 -5.26
N ARG A 133 0.91 1.39 -5.18
CA ARG A 133 0.66 0.70 -3.92
C ARG A 133 1.99 0.29 -3.24
N PRO A 134 2.15 0.43 -1.91
CA PRO A 134 3.35 -0.05 -1.23
C PRO A 134 3.51 -1.57 -1.41
N LEU A 135 4.70 -2.04 -1.78
CA LEU A 135 5.01 -3.47 -1.97
C LEU A 135 4.66 -4.34 -0.74
N ILE A 136 4.76 -3.77 0.47
CA ILE A 136 4.40 -4.46 1.71
C ILE A 136 2.88 -4.70 1.79
N LEU A 137 2.07 -3.75 1.29
CA LEU A 137 0.62 -3.92 1.23
C LEU A 137 0.23 -5.06 0.26
N GLU A 138 0.94 -5.20 -0.86
CA GLU A 138 0.67 -6.26 -1.83
C GLU A 138 1.14 -7.63 -1.37
N SER A 139 2.30 -7.71 -0.73
CA SER A 139 2.92 -8.98 -0.32
C SER A 139 2.48 -9.48 1.05
N GLN A 140 2.14 -8.59 2.00
CA GLN A 140 1.89 -8.92 3.41
C GLN A 140 0.56 -8.38 3.94
N GLY A 141 -0.18 -7.60 3.14
CA GLY A 141 -1.50 -7.09 3.49
C GLY A 141 -1.49 -5.83 4.37
N LEU A 142 -2.69 -5.33 4.65
CA LEU A 142 -2.91 -4.01 5.26
C LEU A 142 -2.31 -3.85 6.65
N ALA A 143 -2.45 -4.85 7.52
CA ALA A 143 -1.94 -4.78 8.89
C ALA A 143 -0.43 -4.62 8.92
N ALA A 144 0.29 -5.44 8.14
CA ALA A 144 1.74 -5.37 8.01
C ALA A 144 2.21 -4.03 7.40
N ALA A 145 1.50 -3.52 6.39
CA ALA A 145 1.82 -2.24 5.78
C ALA A 145 1.68 -1.05 6.76
N ILE A 146 0.62 -1.04 7.57
CA ILE A 146 0.41 0.01 8.58
C ILE A 146 1.44 -0.12 9.72
N GLN A 147 1.78 -1.34 10.13
CA GLN A 147 2.83 -1.56 11.13
C GLN A 147 4.19 -1.07 10.64
N ALA A 148 4.58 -1.40 9.40
CA ALA A 148 5.83 -0.92 8.81
C ALA A 148 5.88 0.62 8.70
N MET A 149 4.75 1.26 8.39
CA MET A 149 4.63 2.72 8.43
C MET A 149 4.83 3.26 9.85
N ALA A 150 4.20 2.65 10.86
CA ALA A 150 4.34 3.04 12.25
C ALA A 150 5.79 2.94 12.75
N ASP A 151 6.47 1.83 12.43
CA ASP A 151 7.88 1.61 12.79
C ASP A 151 8.78 2.67 12.14
N LYS A 152 8.57 2.95 10.85
CA LYS A 152 9.28 4.01 10.14
C LYS A 152 9.03 5.40 10.76
N MET A 153 7.82 5.66 11.23
CA MET A 153 7.45 6.92 11.86
C MET A 153 8.19 7.11 13.20
N MET A 154 8.35 6.02 13.95
CA MET A 154 9.15 5.99 15.18
C MET A 154 10.64 6.20 14.88
N GLU A 155 11.20 5.47 13.91
CA GLU A 155 12.62 5.56 13.55
C GLU A 155 13.00 6.94 13.02
N THR A 156 12.19 7.51 12.12
CA THR A 156 12.53 8.74 11.40
C THR A 156 12.22 10.00 12.22
N TYR A 157 11.12 9.98 12.99
CA TYR A 157 10.57 11.19 13.62
C TYR A 157 10.38 11.07 15.13
N SER A 158 10.71 9.91 15.74
CA SER A 158 10.43 9.63 17.16
C SER A 158 8.95 9.81 17.53
N GLN A 159 8.05 9.60 16.56
CA GLN A 159 6.61 9.71 16.77
C GLN A 159 6.03 8.32 17.02
N LYS A 160 5.44 8.13 18.21
CA LYS A 160 4.79 6.87 18.58
C LYS A 160 3.45 6.71 17.86
N VAL A 161 3.35 5.65 17.05
CA VAL A 161 2.10 5.23 16.42
C VAL A 161 1.73 3.84 16.95
N VAL A 162 0.55 3.71 17.57
CA VAL A 162 0.03 2.46 18.12
C VAL A 162 -0.96 1.88 17.12
N VAL A 163 -0.73 0.65 16.67
CA VAL A 163 -1.53 -0.03 15.66
C VAL A 163 -2.34 -1.15 16.31
N ASP A 164 -3.65 -1.15 16.08
CA ASP A 164 -4.62 -2.10 16.63
C ASP A 164 -5.60 -2.51 15.53
N ILE A 165 -5.24 -3.53 14.75
CA ILE A 165 -5.96 -3.94 13.54
C ILE A 165 -6.51 -5.35 13.75
N GLU A 166 -7.82 -5.50 13.72
CA GLU A 166 -8.48 -6.80 13.75
C GLU A 166 -8.24 -7.55 12.44
N GLU A 167 -7.66 -8.74 12.51
CA GLU A 167 -7.37 -9.57 11.34
C GLU A 167 -8.64 -9.93 10.55
N ARG A 168 -9.75 -10.18 11.25
CA ARG A 168 -11.05 -10.43 10.60
C ARG A 168 -11.51 -9.24 9.75
N ALA A 169 -11.21 -8.01 10.16
CA ALA A 169 -11.57 -6.82 9.41
C ALA A 169 -10.75 -6.69 8.12
N THR A 170 -9.48 -7.09 8.12
CA THR A 170 -8.61 -7.04 6.92
C THR A 170 -8.93 -8.13 5.92
N GLN A 171 -9.23 -9.36 6.37
CA GLN A 171 -9.55 -10.49 5.49
C GLN A 171 -10.82 -10.27 4.64
N GLN A 172 -11.78 -9.50 5.15
CA GLN A 172 -13.03 -9.21 4.45
C GLN A 172 -12.91 -8.02 3.46
N LEU A 173 -11.81 -7.26 3.52
CA LEU A 173 -11.59 -6.12 2.66
C LEU A 173 -10.95 -6.55 1.34
N GLU A 174 -11.62 -6.20 0.24
CA GLU A 174 -11.03 -6.28 -1.09
C GLU A 174 -9.75 -5.43 -1.19
N MET A 175 -8.80 -5.89 -2.00
CA MET A 175 -7.50 -5.23 -2.17
C MET A 175 -7.59 -3.73 -2.52
N GLY A 176 -8.58 -3.32 -3.32
CA GLY A 176 -8.80 -1.90 -3.64
C GLY A 176 -9.11 -1.07 -2.40
N LYS A 177 -9.98 -1.58 -1.51
CA LYS A 177 -10.34 -0.90 -0.26
C LYS A 177 -9.15 -0.84 0.70
N GLN A 178 -8.34 -1.89 0.76
CA GLN A 178 -7.12 -1.90 1.58
C GLN A 178 -6.13 -0.80 1.17
N GLY A 179 -5.93 -0.59 -0.13
CA GLY A 179 -5.09 0.50 -0.65
C GLY A 179 -5.57 1.88 -0.20
N VAL A 180 -6.86 2.15 -0.36
CA VAL A 180 -7.43 3.44 0.06
C VAL A 180 -7.31 3.65 1.57
N ILE A 181 -7.55 2.60 2.37
CA ILE A 181 -7.37 2.66 3.82
C ILE A 181 -5.93 3.03 4.18
N PHE A 182 -4.94 2.36 3.58
CA PHE A 182 -3.53 2.66 3.84
C PHE A 182 -3.21 4.14 3.62
N TYR A 183 -3.67 4.72 2.50
CA TYR A 183 -3.44 6.13 2.20
C TYR A 183 -4.19 7.10 3.12
N ILE A 184 -5.39 6.72 3.60
CA ILE A 184 -6.11 7.50 4.62
C ILE A 184 -5.30 7.52 5.91
N VAL A 185 -4.79 6.36 6.35
CA VAL A 185 -3.95 6.24 7.54
C VAL A 185 -2.66 7.05 7.38
N GLU A 186 -1.95 6.89 6.27
CA GLU A 186 -0.68 7.58 6.01
C GLU A 186 -0.84 9.10 6.06
N GLU A 187 -1.88 9.62 5.40
CA GLU A 187 -2.17 11.06 5.38
C GLU A 187 -2.58 11.56 6.78
N ALA A 188 -3.44 10.83 7.49
CA ALA A 188 -3.90 11.21 8.82
C ALA A 188 -2.75 11.21 9.85
N VAL A 189 -1.90 10.18 9.86
CA VAL A 189 -0.73 10.09 10.74
C VAL A 189 0.27 11.21 10.41
N ASN A 190 0.52 11.49 9.13
CA ASN A 190 1.38 12.60 8.72
C ASN A 190 0.83 13.96 9.15
N ASN A 191 -0.50 14.16 9.07
CA ASN A 191 -1.15 15.39 9.50
C ASN A 191 -1.06 15.56 11.02
N ALA A 192 -1.30 14.51 11.79
CA ALA A 192 -1.14 14.53 13.24
C ALA A 192 0.32 14.86 13.65
N ARG A 193 1.31 14.21 13.02
CA ARG A 193 2.73 14.50 13.27
C ARG A 193 3.10 15.96 12.97
N LYS A 194 2.63 16.50 11.84
CA LYS A 194 3.00 17.87 11.41
C LYS A 194 2.29 18.96 12.20
N HIS A 195 1.05 18.71 12.64
CA HIS A 195 0.17 19.79 13.11
C HIS A 195 -0.35 19.59 14.53
N ALA A 196 -0.43 18.36 15.03
CA ALA A 196 -1.05 18.10 16.32
C ALA A 196 -0.06 18.18 17.48
N SER A 197 1.25 18.10 17.25
CA SER A 197 2.25 17.94 18.33
C SER A 197 1.86 16.82 19.30
N ALA A 198 1.28 15.75 18.77
CA ALA A 198 0.75 14.63 19.54
C ALA A 198 1.89 13.73 20.02
N GLU A 199 1.82 13.28 21.27
CA GLU A 199 2.76 12.29 21.80
C GLU A 199 2.48 10.90 21.22
N THR A 200 1.20 10.57 21.05
CA THR A 200 0.76 9.25 20.55
C THR A 200 -0.35 9.41 19.54
N ILE A 201 -0.22 8.65 18.45
CA ILE A 201 -1.25 8.47 17.44
C ILE A 201 -1.70 7.01 17.49
N ALA A 202 -3.00 6.74 17.61
CA ALA A 202 -3.56 5.39 17.57
C ALA A 202 -4.29 5.17 16.25
N VAL A 203 -4.01 4.04 15.59
CA VAL A 203 -4.69 3.57 14.38
C VAL A 203 -5.41 2.28 14.72
N LYS A 204 -6.73 2.29 14.57
CA LYS A 204 -7.60 1.14 14.85
C LYS A 204 -8.40 0.73 13.64
N LEU A 205 -8.51 -0.57 13.37
CA LEU A 205 -9.38 -1.11 12.33
C LEU A 205 -10.17 -2.28 12.89
N ARG A 206 -11.50 -2.14 12.96
CA ARG A 206 -12.37 -3.13 13.61
C ARG A 206 -13.69 -3.31 12.90
N GLN A 207 -14.30 -4.48 13.01
CA GLN A 207 -15.65 -4.71 12.52
C GLN A 207 -16.67 -4.20 13.55
N VAL A 208 -17.58 -3.31 13.16
CA VAL A 208 -18.55 -2.67 14.09
C VAL A 208 -20.01 -3.02 13.82
N ASP A 209 -20.33 -3.50 12.62
CA ASP A 209 -21.66 -3.98 12.22
C ASP A 209 -21.52 -5.06 11.12
N THR A 210 -22.62 -5.73 10.79
CA THR A 210 -22.71 -6.71 9.72
C THR A 210 -22.33 -6.05 8.39
N GLY A 211 -21.16 -6.43 7.87
CA GLY A 211 -20.64 -5.89 6.63
C GLY A 211 -20.09 -4.47 6.72
N VAL A 212 -19.72 -3.95 7.90
CA VAL A 212 -19.07 -2.63 8.03
C VAL A 212 -17.80 -2.71 8.86
N VAL A 213 -16.72 -2.18 8.31
CA VAL A 213 -15.44 -1.99 9.00
C VAL A 213 -15.29 -0.52 9.38
N LEU A 214 -14.86 -0.25 10.60
CA LEU A 214 -14.55 1.08 11.10
C LEU A 214 -13.03 1.25 11.22
N LEU A 215 -12.51 2.22 10.49
CA LEU A 215 -11.17 2.77 10.67
C LEU A 215 -11.25 3.97 11.62
N GLU A 216 -10.46 3.97 12.69
CA GLU A 216 -10.30 5.11 13.60
C GLU A 216 -8.83 5.53 13.69
N ILE A 217 -8.55 6.81 13.47
CA ILE A 217 -7.23 7.41 13.71
C ILE A 217 -7.39 8.49 14.76
N ILE A 218 -6.68 8.37 15.88
CA ILE A 218 -6.84 9.22 17.06
C ILE A 218 -5.48 9.80 17.43
N ASP A 219 -5.35 11.11 17.51
CA ASP A 219 -4.18 11.77 18.10
C ASP A 219 -4.55 12.46 19.42
N ASN A 220 -3.60 12.51 20.34
CA ASN A 220 -3.75 13.21 21.62
C ASN A 220 -3.15 14.63 21.62
N GLY A 221 -3.09 15.26 20.45
CA GLY A 221 -2.42 16.55 20.25
C GLY A 221 -3.28 17.77 20.55
N VAL A 222 -2.86 18.91 20.00
CA VAL A 222 -3.49 20.22 20.25
C VAL A 222 -4.88 20.36 19.65
N GLY A 223 -5.30 19.49 18.74
CA GLY A 223 -6.59 19.57 18.06
C GLY A 223 -6.82 20.91 17.34
N PHE A 224 -8.00 21.07 16.74
CA PHE A 224 -8.39 22.29 16.03
C PHE A 224 -9.91 22.46 15.98
N ASP A 225 -10.37 23.64 15.58
CA ASP A 225 -11.79 23.86 15.31
C ASP A 225 -12.13 23.45 13.88
N VAL A 226 -12.87 22.34 13.75
CA VAL A 226 -13.31 21.77 12.47
C VAL A 226 -14.14 22.77 11.67
N GLN A 227 -14.99 23.57 12.31
CA GLN A 227 -15.85 24.53 11.60
C GLN A 227 -15.02 25.66 10.99
N SER A 228 -14.01 26.14 11.71
CA SER A 228 -13.12 27.21 11.24
C SER A 228 -12.31 26.80 9.99
N VAL A 229 -11.91 25.52 9.90
CA VAL A 229 -11.19 24.98 8.73
C VAL A 229 -12.15 24.72 7.56
N THR A 230 -13.40 24.37 7.87
CA THR A 230 -14.44 24.08 6.86
C THR A 230 -15.09 25.35 6.29
N GLN A 231 -15.07 26.48 7.00
CA GLN A 231 -15.58 27.76 6.50
C GLN A 231 -14.53 28.51 5.66
N ASN A 232 -13.24 28.30 5.92
CA ASN A 232 -12.15 28.87 5.13
C ASN A 232 -11.85 28.06 3.85
N TYR A 233 -12.86 27.40 3.27
CA TYR A 233 -12.76 26.67 2.00
C TYR A 233 -12.26 27.57 0.87
N ASP A 234 -12.68 28.84 0.85
CA ASP A 234 -12.29 29.82 -0.17
C ASP A 234 -10.82 30.27 -0.08
N LYS A 235 -10.14 30.05 1.05
CA LYS A 235 -8.74 30.46 1.26
C LYS A 235 -7.71 29.35 1.01
N ARG A 236 -8.12 28.14 0.60
CA ARG A 236 -7.23 27.02 0.20
C ARG A 236 -5.95 26.88 1.05
N SER A 237 -6.06 26.96 2.38
CA SER A 237 -4.91 26.72 3.26
C SER A 237 -4.51 25.24 3.18
N SER A 238 -3.21 24.94 3.35
CA SER A 238 -2.69 23.57 3.24
C SER A 238 -3.42 22.56 4.14
N SER A 239 -3.90 23.00 5.30
CA SER A 239 -4.68 22.17 6.23
C SER A 239 -6.09 21.84 5.75
N SER A 240 -6.78 22.72 5.01
CA SER A 240 -8.11 22.41 4.47
C SER A 240 -8.03 21.41 3.32
N LEU A 241 -6.93 21.45 2.54
CA LEU A 241 -6.70 20.52 1.43
C LEU A 241 -6.52 19.07 1.90
N GLY A 242 -5.83 18.84 3.03
CA GLY A 242 -5.67 17.50 3.60
C GLY A 242 -6.99 16.86 4.04
N MET A 243 -7.88 17.65 4.66
CA MET A 243 -9.20 17.18 5.08
C MET A 243 -10.11 16.83 3.90
N VAL A 244 -10.09 17.64 2.84
CA VAL A 244 -10.82 17.36 1.60
C VAL A 244 -10.32 16.06 0.98
N ASN A 245 -9.00 15.85 0.91
CA ASN A 245 -8.42 14.64 0.37
C ASN A 245 -8.83 13.38 1.15
N LEU A 246 -8.87 13.45 2.48
CA LEU A 246 -9.32 12.32 3.32
C LEU A 246 -10.80 11.98 3.07
N ARG A 247 -11.66 12.99 2.93
CA ARG A 247 -13.08 12.79 2.62
C ARG A 247 -13.27 12.19 1.23
N GLU A 248 -12.64 12.77 0.21
CA GLU A 248 -12.69 12.25 -1.16
C GLU A 248 -12.21 10.80 -1.23
N ARG A 249 -11.14 10.46 -0.50
CA ARG A 249 -10.61 9.08 -0.39
C ARG A 249 -11.63 8.13 0.23
N ALA A 250 -12.30 8.53 1.30
CA ALA A 250 -13.34 7.71 1.90
C ALA A 250 -14.49 7.44 0.93
N GLU A 251 -14.87 8.43 0.11
CA GLU A 251 -15.93 8.27 -0.90
C GLU A 251 -15.55 7.27 -2.00
N LEU A 252 -14.26 7.11 -2.35
CA LEU A 252 -13.79 6.11 -3.33
C LEU A 252 -14.07 4.66 -2.91
N VAL A 253 -14.26 4.40 -1.62
CA VAL A 253 -14.61 3.07 -1.08
C VAL A 253 -16.05 2.97 -0.61
N ASN A 254 -16.91 3.89 -1.09
CA ASN A 254 -18.30 4.06 -0.62
C ASN A 254 -18.38 4.25 0.91
N GLY A 255 -17.32 4.81 1.49
CA GLY A 255 -17.18 4.98 2.93
C GLY A 255 -17.80 6.27 3.44
N TYR A 256 -18.20 6.27 4.70
CA TYR A 256 -18.65 7.45 5.41
C TYR A 256 -17.52 8.02 6.27
N PHE A 257 -17.16 9.28 6.03
CA PHE A 257 -16.10 9.99 6.73
C PHE A 257 -16.65 10.92 7.81
N GLN A 258 -16.12 10.82 9.02
CA GLN A 258 -16.39 11.72 10.13
C GLN A 258 -15.08 12.16 10.78
N ILE A 259 -15.04 13.42 11.20
CA ILE A 259 -13.91 13.97 11.93
C ILE A 259 -14.40 14.79 13.12
N GLU A 260 -13.78 14.55 14.26
CA GLU A 260 -14.03 15.24 15.51
C GLU A 260 -12.71 15.82 15.99
N SER A 261 -12.63 17.14 16.10
CA SER A 261 -11.48 17.82 16.70
C SER A 261 -11.99 18.96 17.56
N LYS A 262 -11.33 19.19 18.68
CA LYS A 262 -11.52 20.38 19.51
C LYS A 262 -10.16 20.87 19.97
N PRO A 263 -9.95 22.19 20.05
CA PRO A 263 -8.72 22.74 20.62
C PRO A 263 -8.42 22.12 22.00
N LYS A 264 -7.18 21.67 22.16
CA LYS A 264 -6.59 20.97 23.31
C LYS A 264 -7.17 19.58 23.62
N LYS A 265 -7.93 18.97 22.70
CA LYS A 265 -8.52 17.63 22.91
C LYS A 265 -8.10 16.59 21.86
N GLY A 266 -7.11 16.91 21.02
CA GLY A 266 -6.68 16.06 19.92
C GLY A 266 -7.69 16.01 18.77
N THR A 267 -7.44 15.09 17.85
CA THR A 267 -8.31 14.82 16.70
C THR A 267 -8.64 13.34 16.62
N LYS A 268 -9.89 13.05 16.24
CA LYS A 268 -10.40 11.74 15.94
C LYS A 268 -10.96 11.73 14.53
N ILE A 269 -10.40 10.89 13.66
CA ILE A 269 -10.89 10.62 12.32
C ILE A 269 -11.54 9.23 12.33
N GLN A 270 -12.73 9.12 11.75
CA GLN A 270 -13.47 7.88 11.63
C GLN A 270 -13.90 7.68 10.17
N VAL A 271 -13.66 6.48 9.65
CA VAL A 271 -14.13 6.08 8.32
C VAL A 271 -14.85 4.75 8.42
N TYR A 272 -16.14 4.76 8.10
CA TYR A 272 -16.98 3.56 8.05
C TYR A 272 -16.97 3.03 6.61
N ILE A 273 -16.57 1.79 6.43
CA ILE A 273 -16.27 1.21 5.12
C ILE A 273 -17.17 0.00 4.92
N PRO A 274 -18.08 0.03 3.93
CA PRO A 274 -18.95 -1.10 3.64
C PRO A 274 -18.17 -2.25 3.00
N LEU A 275 -18.48 -3.46 3.40
CA LEU A 275 -17.97 -4.70 2.84
C LEU A 275 -18.86 -5.23 1.71
N THR A 276 -20.16 -4.91 1.73
CA THR A 276 -21.15 -5.31 0.71
C THR A 276 -21.92 -4.10 0.17
N GLU A 277 -22.61 -4.25 -0.96
CA GLU A 277 -23.47 -3.19 -1.52
C GLU A 277 -24.62 -2.86 -0.57
N GLU A 278 -25.25 -3.84 0.08
CA GLU A 278 -26.33 -3.57 1.03
C GLU A 278 -25.83 -2.77 2.24
N ALA A 279 -24.58 -2.99 2.67
CA ALA A 279 -23.96 -2.20 3.73
C ALA A 279 -23.67 -0.77 3.27
N ALA A 280 -23.29 -0.57 2.01
CA ALA A 280 -23.09 0.74 1.42
C ALA A 280 -24.40 1.53 1.40
N ASP A 281 -25.50 0.90 0.96
CA ASP A 281 -26.83 1.51 0.95
C ASP A 281 -27.27 1.92 2.36
N ARG A 282 -27.09 1.05 3.36
CA ARG A 282 -27.39 1.37 4.77
C ARG A 282 -26.60 2.59 5.26
N LEU A 283 -25.31 2.67 4.97
CA LEU A 283 -24.46 3.81 5.33
C LEU A 283 -24.91 5.10 4.63
N HIS A 284 -25.28 5.03 3.35
CA HIS A 284 -25.79 6.18 2.61
C HIS A 284 -27.15 6.67 3.14
N HIS A 285 -28.03 5.76 3.57
CA HIS A 285 -29.31 6.12 4.19
C HIS A 285 -29.14 6.71 5.60
N ALA A 286 -28.20 6.19 6.39
CA ALA A 286 -27.88 6.73 7.71
C ALA A 286 -27.32 8.16 7.64
N ARG A 287 -26.58 8.50 6.57
CA ARG A 287 -26.04 9.85 6.32
C ARG A 287 -27.12 10.92 6.03
N ARG A 288 -28.32 10.53 5.59
CA ARG A 288 -29.41 11.45 5.20
C ARG A 288 -30.42 11.75 6.31
N LYS A 289 -30.34 11.06 7.45
CA LYS A 289 -31.16 11.32 8.64
C LYS A 289 -30.39 12.20 9.63
#